data_AF-A0A7C2B2K7-F1
#
_entry.id   AF-A0A7C2B2K7-F1
#
_cell.length_a   1.000
_cell.length_b   1.000
_cell.length_c   1.000
_cell.angle_alpha   90.00
_cell.angle_beta   90.00
_cell.angle_gamma   90.00
#
_symmetry.space_group_name_H-M   'P 1'
#
loop_
_entity.id
_entity.type
_entity.pdbx_description
1 polymer ?
#
loop_
_entity_poly.entity_id
_entity_poly.type
_entity_poly.pdbx_seq_one_letter_code
_entity_poly.pdbx_strand_id
1 'polypeptide(L)'
;MKINVKTTVGKVKYDFEIEDQKEMETLHKAIVLGNPPKYCHICENAENDHFVLDSNKDKEGNIYVKVTCTHKGCFATASLGQYKAGGYFWKKFEERYNKAGGSASSDPLAD
;
A
#
# COMPACT_ATOMS: atom_id res chain seq x y z
N MET A 1 -20.37 14.28 4.99
CA MET A 1 -20.77 13.71 3.68
C MET A 1 -20.52 12.21 3.71
N LYS A 2 -21.26 11.43 2.92
CA LYS A 2 -21.07 9.99 2.73
C LYS A 2 -20.88 9.67 1.25
N ILE A 3 -19.88 8.85 0.91
CA ILE A 3 -19.60 8.37 -0.46
C ILE A 3 -19.46 6.85 -0.44
N ASN A 4 -20.10 6.18 -1.40
CA ASN A 4 -19.87 4.77 -1.69
C ASN A 4 -18.87 4.62 -2.84
N VAL A 5 -17.83 3.81 -2.62
CA VAL A 5 -16.75 3.59 -3.58
C VAL A 5 -16.60 2.11 -3.84
N LYS A 6 -16.73 1.72 -5.11
CA LYS A 6 -16.49 0.34 -5.55
C LYS A 6 -15.19 0.28 -6.31
N THR A 7 -14.31 -0.63 -5.92
CA THR A 7 -13.03 -0.85 -6.61
C THR A 7 -12.69 -2.32 -6.67
N THR A 8 -11.82 -2.69 -7.61
CA THR A 8 -11.34 -4.06 -7.78
C THR A 8 -9.83 -4.06 -7.73
N VAL A 9 -9.27 -4.89 -6.85
CA VAL A 9 -7.83 -5.10 -6.70
C VAL A 9 -7.57 -6.60 -6.80
N GLY A 10 -6.76 -7.02 -7.76
CA GLY A 10 -6.69 -8.44 -8.08
C GLY A 10 -8.04 -8.94 -8.57
N LYS A 11 -8.45 -10.04 -7.99
CA LYS A 11 -9.75 -10.69 -8.23
C LYS A 11 -10.82 -10.29 -7.20
N VAL A 12 -10.49 -9.41 -6.26
CA VAL A 12 -11.35 -9.05 -5.13
C VAL A 12 -12.05 -7.73 -5.43
N LYS A 13 -13.38 -7.72 -5.24
CA LYS A 13 -14.21 -6.51 -5.31
C LYS A 13 -14.41 -5.96 -3.91
N TYR A 14 -14.15 -4.68 -3.74
CA TYR A 14 -14.37 -3.94 -2.51
C TYR A 14 -15.51 -2.94 -2.71
N ASP A 15 -16.37 -2.84 -1.71
CA ASP A 15 -17.44 -1.85 -1.61
C ASP A 15 -17.24 -1.10 -0.29
N PHE A 16 -16.78 0.14 -0.38
CA PHE A 16 -16.46 0.97 0.78
C PHE A 16 -17.54 2.04 0.96
N GLU A 17 -18.08 2.15 2.17
CA GLU A 17 -18.83 3.33 2.60
C GLU A 17 -17.88 4.23 3.39
N ILE A 18 -17.67 5.46 2.89
CA ILE A 18 -16.75 6.43 3.49
C ILE A 18 -17.56 7.63 3.94
N GLU A 19 -17.49 7.91 5.24
CA GLU A 19 -18.19 9.03 5.87
C GLU A 19 -17.20 9.86 6.69
N ASP A 20 -17.23 11.18 6.50
CA ASP A 20 -16.48 12.14 7.31
C ASP A 20 -17.32 13.42 7.50
N GLN A 21 -17.01 14.19 8.55
CA GLN A 21 -17.63 15.49 8.79
C GLN A 21 -17.21 16.51 7.73
N LYS A 22 -15.96 16.47 7.28
CA LYS A 22 -15.43 17.39 6.28
C LYS A 22 -15.60 16.83 4.88
N GLU A 23 -16.35 17.54 4.04
CA GLU A 23 -16.65 17.11 2.67
C GLU A 23 -15.39 16.79 1.85
N MET A 24 -14.40 17.69 1.89
CA MET A 24 -13.14 17.50 1.17
C MET A 24 -12.33 16.31 1.67
N GLU A 25 -12.41 15.98 2.97
CA GLU A 25 -11.77 14.78 3.51
C GLU A 25 -12.48 13.52 3.06
N THR A 26 -13.82 13.49 3.07
CA THR A 26 -14.59 12.37 2.53
C THR A 26 -14.25 12.14 1.06
N LEU A 27 -14.23 13.20 0.24
CA LEU A 27 -13.92 13.11 -1.19
C LEU A 27 -12.50 12.60 -1.43
N HIS A 28 -11.52 13.14 -0.68
CA HIS A 28 -10.14 12.71 -0.80
C HIS A 28 -9.96 11.24 -0.42
N LYS A 29 -10.53 10.81 0.71
CA LYS A 29 -10.52 9.39 1.13
C LYS A 29 -11.14 8.49 0.08
N ALA A 30 -12.28 8.88 -0.50
CA ALA A 30 -12.95 8.14 -1.55
C ALA A 30 -12.06 7.95 -2.80
N ILE A 31 -11.40 9.01 -3.26
CA ILE A 31 -10.51 8.96 -4.42
C ILE A 31 -9.30 8.06 -4.14
N VAL A 32 -8.65 8.21 -2.99
CA VAL A 32 -7.42 7.47 -2.66
C VAL A 32 -7.71 5.97 -2.43
N LEU A 33 -8.77 5.64 -1.69
CA LEU A 33 -9.13 4.25 -1.39
C LEU A 33 -9.80 3.57 -2.58
N GLY A 34 -10.49 4.33 -3.44
CA GLY A 34 -11.07 3.83 -4.69
C GLY A 34 -10.07 3.57 -5.80
N ASN A 35 -8.89 4.21 -5.74
CA ASN A 35 -7.86 4.11 -6.76
C ASN A 35 -6.51 3.62 -6.21
N PRO A 36 -6.45 2.38 -5.68
CA PRO A 36 -5.19 1.78 -5.25
C PRO A 36 -4.23 1.59 -6.44
N PRO A 37 -2.90 1.53 -6.23
CA PRO A 37 -1.91 1.33 -7.29
C PRO A 37 -2.14 0.03 -8.07
N LYS A 38 -2.22 0.15 -9.40
CA LYS A 38 -2.41 -0.98 -10.35
C LYS A 38 -1.19 -1.19 -11.27
N TYR A 39 -0.09 -0.52 -10.96
CA TYR A 39 1.17 -0.64 -11.69
C TYR A 39 2.33 -0.73 -10.71
N CYS A 40 3.14 -1.78 -10.85
CA CYS A 40 4.33 -1.99 -10.05
C CYS A 40 5.57 -1.58 -10.86
N HIS A 41 6.19 -0.45 -10.52
CA HIS A 41 7.38 0.02 -11.24
C HIS A 41 8.66 -0.81 -10.99
N ILE A 42 8.64 -1.75 -10.03
CA ILE A 42 9.78 -2.62 -9.71
C ILE A 42 9.87 -3.81 -10.68
N CYS A 43 8.74 -4.42 -11.03
CA CYS A 43 8.67 -5.54 -11.99
C CYS A 43 7.90 -5.19 -13.27
N GLU A 44 7.58 -3.90 -13.45
CA GLU A 44 6.81 -3.33 -14.56
C GLU A 44 5.44 -3.98 -14.80
N ASN A 45 4.91 -4.73 -13.82
CA ASN A 45 3.61 -5.37 -13.95
C ASN A 45 2.47 -4.35 -13.92
N ALA A 46 1.59 -4.44 -14.92
CA ALA A 46 0.35 -3.67 -15.02
C ALA A 46 -0.92 -4.55 -14.95
N GLU A 47 -0.78 -5.88 -14.85
CA GLU A 47 -1.91 -6.81 -14.81
C GLU A 47 -2.58 -6.77 -13.44
N ASN A 48 -3.86 -6.38 -13.40
CA ASN A 48 -4.60 -6.14 -12.15
C ASN A 48 -4.68 -7.39 -11.25
N ASP A 49 -4.76 -8.59 -11.84
CA ASP A 49 -4.89 -9.88 -11.16
C ASP A 49 -3.73 -10.22 -10.21
N HIS A 50 -2.60 -9.53 -10.37
CA HIS A 50 -1.41 -9.70 -9.56
C HIS A 50 -1.28 -8.68 -8.42
N PHE A 51 -2.33 -7.94 -8.09
CA PHE A 51 -2.32 -7.01 -6.96
C PHE A 51 -3.22 -7.52 -5.84
N VAL A 52 -2.76 -7.40 -4.59
CA VAL A 52 -3.50 -7.80 -3.39
C VAL A 52 -3.53 -6.64 -2.42
N LEU A 53 -4.72 -6.20 -2.02
CA LEU A 53 -4.91 -5.22 -0.96
C LEU A 53 -4.97 -5.94 0.40
N ASP A 54 -4.08 -5.58 1.31
CA ASP A 54 -3.90 -6.22 2.62
C ASP A 54 -3.79 -5.15 3.73
N SER A 55 -4.11 -5.54 4.97
CA SER A 55 -3.96 -4.70 6.15
C SER A 55 -3.44 -5.47 7.35
N ASN A 56 -2.57 -4.83 8.13
CA ASN A 56 -2.06 -5.38 9.38
C ASN A 56 -2.12 -4.35 10.51
N LYS A 57 -2.23 -4.84 11.75
CA LYS A 57 -2.17 -4.02 12.96
C LYS A 57 -0.98 -4.46 13.80
N ASP A 58 -0.17 -3.52 14.26
CA ASP A 58 0.96 -3.84 15.14
C ASP A 58 0.54 -3.94 16.62
N LYS A 59 1.51 -4.23 17.49
CA LYS A 59 1.30 -4.39 18.94
C LYS A 59 0.91 -3.08 19.63
N GLU A 60 1.28 -1.94 19.05
CA GLU A 60 0.94 -0.60 19.54
C GLU A 60 -0.43 -0.13 19.03
N GLY A 61 -1.00 -0.89 18.09
CA GLY A 61 -2.31 -0.66 17.53
C GLY A 61 -2.32 0.19 16.26
N ASN A 62 -1.15 0.52 15.70
CA ASN A 62 -1.07 1.23 14.43
C ASN A 62 -1.58 0.31 13.31
N ILE A 63 -2.40 0.87 12.42
CA ILE A 63 -2.97 0.16 11.28
C ILE A 63 -2.17 0.51 10.04
N TYR A 64 -1.76 -0.51 9.31
CA TYR A 64 -1.06 -0.39 8.03
C TYR A 64 -1.93 -1.03 6.95
N VAL A 65 -2.10 -0.31 5.84
CA VAL A 65 -2.79 -0.81 4.65
C VAL A 65 -1.79 -0.77 3.51
N LYS A 66 -1.72 -1.84 2.71
CA LYS A 66 -0.75 -1.96 1.61
C LYS A 66 -1.35 -2.68 0.42
N VAL A 67 -0.84 -2.37 -0.76
CA VAL A 67 -1.03 -3.17 -1.98
C VAL A 67 0.25 -3.94 -2.25
N THR A 68 0.14 -5.24 -2.46
CA THR A 68 1.26 -6.13 -2.76
C THR A 68 1.19 -6.58 -4.21
N CYS A 69 2.29 -6.46 -4.95
CA CYS A 69 2.43 -7.04 -6.29
C CYS A 69 2.91 -8.50 -6.17
N THR A 70 2.15 -9.46 -6.68
CA THR A 70 2.45 -10.90 -6.64
C THR A 70 2.94 -11.43 -7.99
N HIS A 71 3.16 -10.56 -8.98
CA HIS A 71 3.64 -10.95 -10.30
C HIS A 71 5.05 -11.55 -10.21
N LYS A 72 5.23 -12.78 -10.72
CA LYS A 72 6.52 -13.48 -10.86
C LYS A 72 7.44 -13.42 -9.63
N GLY A 73 6.87 -13.45 -8.42
CA GLY A 73 7.64 -13.43 -7.17
C GLY A 73 8.22 -12.05 -6.80
N CYS A 74 7.72 -10.95 -7.37
CA CYS A 74 8.15 -9.59 -7.03
C CYS A 74 7.92 -9.25 -5.54
N PHE A 75 6.71 -9.44 -5.03
CA PHE A 75 6.32 -9.14 -3.65
C PHE A 75 6.59 -7.71 -3.16
N ALA A 76 6.83 -6.76 -4.07
CA ALA A 76 6.94 -5.36 -3.72
C ALA A 76 5.61 -4.83 -3.15
N THR A 77 5.71 -3.89 -2.22
CA THR A 77 4.54 -3.34 -1.53
C THR A 77 4.46 -1.82 -1.65
N ALA A 78 3.27 -1.30 -1.95
CA ALA A 78 2.94 0.11 -1.84
C ALA A 78 2.07 0.33 -0.60
N SER A 79 2.57 1.08 0.38
CA SER A 79 1.84 1.35 1.63
C SER A 79 1.00 2.61 1.55
N LEU A 80 -0.17 2.61 2.19
CA LEU A 80 -0.99 3.80 2.38
C LEU A 80 -0.33 4.69 3.44
N GLY A 81 0.11 5.88 3.03
CA GLY A 81 0.60 6.93 3.91
C GLY A 81 -0.51 7.91 4.29
N GLN A 82 -0.27 8.67 5.35
CA GLN A 82 -1.12 9.76 5.81
C GLN A 82 -0.30 11.05 5.90
N TYR A 83 -0.86 12.16 5.43
CA TYR A 83 -0.20 13.46 5.61
C TYR A 83 -0.41 13.97 7.04
N LYS A 84 0.55 14.73 7.55
CA LYS A 84 0.46 15.35 8.89
C LYS A 84 -0.76 16.27 9.04
N ALA A 85 -1.21 16.89 7.94
CA ALA A 85 -2.32 17.83 7.93
C ALA A 85 -3.70 17.19 7.66
N GLY A 86 -3.76 15.88 7.40
CA GLY A 86 -4.99 15.19 6.98
C GLY A 86 -4.89 14.61 5.57
N GLY A 87 -5.72 13.61 5.27
CA GLY A 87 -5.70 12.87 4.01
C GLY A 87 -4.65 11.77 3.90
N TYR A 88 -4.83 10.92 2.88
CA TYR A 88 -3.99 9.76 2.58
C TYR A 88 -3.32 9.84 1.21
N PHE A 89 -2.29 9.04 1.00
CA PHE A 89 -1.66 8.87 -0.30
C PHE A 89 -1.05 7.48 -0.40
N TRP A 90 -0.90 6.96 -1.61
CA TRP A 90 -0.15 5.74 -1.84
C TRP A 90 1.33 6.05 -2.01
N LYS A 91 2.17 5.41 -1.20
CA LYS A 91 3.62 5.41 -1.44
C LYS A 91 3.93 4.64 -2.73
N LYS A 92 5.10 4.92 -3.31
CA LYS A 92 5.64 4.08 -4.39
C LYS A 92 5.86 2.65 -3.87
N PHE A 93 5.80 1.68 -4.78
CA PHE A 93 6.19 0.30 -4.44
C PHE A 93 7.64 0.26 -3.94
N GLU A 94 7.86 -0.45 -2.84
CA GLU A 94 9.17 -0.69 -2.24
C GLU A 94 9.44 -2.20 -2.28
N GLU A 95 10.69 -2.58 -2.53
CA GLU A 95 11.11 -3.98 -2.48
C GLU A 95 10.93 -4.53 -1.07
N ARG A 96 10.43 -5.77 -0.97
CA ARG A 96 10.45 -6.47 0.30
C ARG A 96 11.89 -6.95 0.52
N TYR A 97 12.60 -6.36 1.48
CA TYR A 97 13.84 -6.95 1.97
C TYR A 97 13.53 -8.36 2.49
N ASN A 98 13.78 -9.37 1.67
CA ASN A 98 13.93 -10.72 2.16
C ASN A 98 15.19 -10.70 3.03
N LYS A 99 15.04 -10.53 4.35
CA LYS A 99 16.08 -10.94 5.31
C LYS A 99 16.19 -12.47 5.24
N ALA A 100 16.78 -12.95 4.17
CA ALA A 100 17.20 -14.32 3.98
C ALA A 100 18.67 -14.26 3.54
N GLY A 101 19.56 -14.30 4.54
CA GLY A 101 21.00 -14.36 4.33
C GLY A 101 21.75 -13.33 5.17
N GLY A 102 22.37 -13.80 6.26
CA GLY A 102 23.51 -13.08 6.81
C GLY A 102 24.60 -13.01 5.75
N SER A 103 25.05 -11.80 5.44
CA SER A 103 26.39 -11.56 4.91
C SER A 103 27.05 -10.58 5.85
N ALA A 104 28.13 -11.04 6.46
CA ALA A 104 28.98 -10.32 7.38
C ALA A 104 29.20 -8.87 6.96
N SER A 105 29.05 -7.97 7.93
CA SER A 105 29.73 -6.68 7.93
C SER A 105 31.23 -6.96 7.79
N SER A 106 31.83 -6.58 6.66
CA SER A 106 33.26 -6.30 6.61
C SER A 106 33.45 -4.98 7.34
N ASP A 107 33.88 -5.06 8.60
CA ASP A 107 34.43 -3.92 9.33
C ASP A 107 35.52 -3.23 8.49
N PRO A 108 35.48 -1.91 8.32
CA PRO A 108 36.62 -1.17 7.84
C PRO A 108 37.65 -1.07 8.98
N LEU A 109 38.78 -1.75 8.77
CA LEU A 109 40.14 -1.39 9.21
C LEU A 109 40.24 -0.61 10.52
N ALA A 110 40.70 -1.29 11.57
CA ALA A 110 41.41 -0.65 12.67
C ALA A 110 42.81 -0.22 12.17
N ASP A 111 43.13 1.06 12.36
CA ASP A 111 44.51 1.57 12.43
C ASP A 111 45.13 1.25 13.79
#